data_AF-A0A2L2Z2A8-F1
#
_entry.id   AF-A0A2L2Z2A8-F1
#
_cell.length_a   1.000
_cell.length_b   1.000
_cell.length_c   1.000
_cell.angle_alpha   90.00
_cell.angle_beta   90.00
_cell.angle_gamma   90.00
#
_symmetry.space_group_name_H-M   'P 1'
#
loop_
_entity.id
_entity.type
_entity.pdbx_description
1 polymer ?
#
loop_
_entity_poly.entity_id
_entity_poly.type
_entity_poly.pdbx_seq_one_letter_code
_entity_poly.pdbx_strand_id
1 'polypeptide(L)'
;ILIATVALSCHAGVFAKTACAEHREREQKSNTKVKLAPKCTPEGDYEALQCFEGSKFCMCWRPDGSHIVDPSLNVKSCVCHVHNDRELQKSSKVMVGNCIPQFNDDGSYPRKQCHGSTGLCWCADETGK
;
A
#
# COMPACT_ATOMS: atom_id res chain seq x y z
N ILE A 1 41.87 2.98 -41.97
CA ILE A 1 40.71 2.35 -41.32
C ILE A 1 41.08 2.17 -39.85
N LEU A 2 40.73 3.14 -39.00
CA LEU A 2 40.88 3.02 -37.54
C LEU A 2 39.56 2.48 -36.99
N ILE A 3 39.58 1.28 -36.41
CA ILE A 3 38.42 0.72 -35.70
C ILE A 3 38.55 1.21 -34.25
N ALA A 4 37.76 2.20 -33.86
CA ALA A 4 37.64 2.64 -32.49
C ALA A 4 36.81 1.62 -31.70
N THR A 5 37.46 0.86 -30.82
CA THR A 5 36.79 -0.01 -29.86
C THR A 5 36.18 0.84 -28.75
N VAL A 6 34.87 1.06 -28.81
CA VAL A 6 34.11 1.62 -27.69
C VAL A 6 34.04 0.54 -26.61
N ALA A 7 34.92 0.63 -25.63
CA ALA A 7 34.84 -0.17 -24.41
C ALA A 7 33.58 0.26 -23.66
N LEU A 8 32.52 -0.52 -23.79
CA LEU A 8 31.31 -0.40 -22.99
C LEU A 8 31.67 -0.80 -21.56
N SER A 9 32.06 0.18 -20.77
CA SER A 9 32.32 0.01 -19.34
C SER A 9 31.00 -0.36 -18.67
N CYS A 10 30.88 -1.64 -18.27
CA CYS A 10 29.85 -2.09 -17.35
C CYS A 10 30.02 -1.29 -16.04
N HIS A 11 29.21 -0.24 -15.87
CA HIS A 11 29.04 0.36 -14.57
C HIS A 11 28.30 -0.70 -13.75
N ALA A 12 29.03 -1.37 -12.86
CA ALA A 12 28.44 -2.12 -11.77
C ALA A 12 27.73 -1.12 -10.86
N GLY A 13 26.54 -0.68 -11.29
CA GLY A 13 25.65 0.10 -10.45
C GLY A 13 25.27 -0.78 -9.28
N VAL A 14 25.83 -0.50 -8.11
CA VAL A 14 25.28 -0.98 -6.85
C VAL A 14 23.89 -0.37 -6.78
N PHE A 15 22.85 -1.14 -7.13
CA PHE A 15 21.48 -0.73 -6.88
C PHE A 15 21.32 -0.63 -5.36
N ALA A 16 21.32 0.60 -4.85
CA ALA A 16 21.03 0.85 -3.44
C ALA A 16 19.67 0.23 -3.11
N LYS A 17 19.60 -0.51 -2.00
CA LYS A 17 18.36 -1.15 -1.56
C LYS A 17 17.32 -0.07 -1.24
N THR A 18 16.07 -0.33 -1.56
CA THR A 18 14.98 0.58 -1.21
C THR A 18 14.68 0.49 0.29
N ALA A 19 14.00 1.51 0.84
CA ALA A 19 13.62 1.52 2.24
C ALA A 19 12.80 0.28 2.64
N CYS A 20 11.87 -0.17 1.79
CA CYS A 20 11.09 -1.38 2.04
C CYS A 20 11.97 -2.64 2.04
N ALA A 21 12.93 -2.76 1.09
CA ALA A 21 13.84 -3.89 1.04
C ALA A 21 14.77 -3.95 2.27
N GLU A 22 15.31 -2.82 2.70
CA GLU A 22 16.12 -2.73 3.92
C GLU A 22 15.33 -3.10 5.18
N HIS A 23 14.07 -2.63 5.27
CA HIS A 23 13.16 -2.97 6.37
C HIS A 23 12.85 -4.48 6.38
N ARG A 24 12.51 -5.07 5.23
CA ARG A 24 12.29 -6.51 5.10
C ARG A 24 13.47 -7.33 5.61
N GLU A 25 14.69 -7.00 5.20
CA GLU A 25 15.88 -7.73 5.63
C GLU A 25 16.13 -7.62 7.14
N ARG A 26 15.83 -6.48 7.74
CA ARG A 26 15.98 -6.26 9.19
C ARG A 26 15.05 -7.17 9.99
N GLU A 27 13.78 -7.23 9.60
CA GLU A 27 12.78 -8.06 10.28
C GLU A 27 13.05 -9.55 10.08
N GLN A 28 13.52 -9.95 8.91
CA GLN A 28 13.91 -11.34 8.65
C GLN A 28 15.07 -11.79 9.54
N LYS A 29 16.07 -10.92 9.77
CA LYS A 29 17.24 -11.19 10.63
C LYS A 29 16.92 -11.11 12.12
N SER A 30 15.78 -10.53 12.50
CA SER A 30 15.33 -10.48 13.89
C SER A 30 15.02 -11.88 14.44
N ASN A 31 15.17 -12.06 15.75
CA ASN A 31 14.80 -13.30 16.45
C ASN A 31 13.36 -13.28 17.01
N THR A 32 12.54 -12.27 16.67
CA THR A 32 11.15 -12.17 17.12
C THR A 32 10.30 -13.30 16.51
N LYS A 33 9.43 -13.93 17.32
CA LYS A 33 8.56 -15.04 16.87
C LYS A 33 7.41 -14.61 15.95
N VAL A 34 6.91 -13.39 16.13
CA VAL A 34 5.89 -12.77 15.28
C VAL A 34 6.59 -11.67 14.49
N LYS A 35 6.74 -11.86 13.19
CA LYS A 35 7.47 -10.96 12.31
C LYS A 35 6.52 -10.31 11.32
N LEU A 36 6.74 -9.04 11.04
CA LEU A 36 6.14 -8.35 9.92
C LEU A 36 7.25 -7.99 8.94
N ALA A 37 7.69 -8.96 8.12
CA ALA A 37 8.60 -8.66 7.02
C ALA A 37 7.80 -8.01 5.88
N PRO A 38 7.94 -6.71 5.62
CA PRO A 38 7.07 -6.02 4.68
C PRO A 38 7.18 -6.55 3.26
N LYS A 39 6.04 -6.72 2.59
CA LYS A 39 5.93 -6.88 1.15
C LYS A 39 6.17 -5.55 0.46
N CYS A 40 6.81 -5.60 -0.71
CA CYS A 40 7.29 -4.43 -1.43
C CYS A 40 6.89 -4.56 -2.89
N THR A 41 6.51 -3.46 -3.51
CA THR A 41 6.23 -3.40 -4.95
C THR A 41 7.54 -3.53 -5.75
N PRO A 42 7.48 -3.78 -7.07
CA PRO A 42 8.65 -3.78 -7.94
C PRO A 42 9.43 -2.46 -7.95
N GLU A 43 8.74 -1.34 -7.72
CA GLU A 43 9.32 0.01 -7.61
C GLU A 43 10.04 0.22 -6.27
N GLY A 44 9.80 -0.67 -5.30
CA GLY A 44 10.44 -0.67 -4.00
C GLY A 44 9.69 0.07 -2.90
N ASP A 45 8.45 0.50 -3.18
CA ASP A 45 7.50 1.00 -2.19
C ASP A 45 6.92 -0.14 -1.36
N TYR A 46 6.27 0.20 -0.25
CA TYR A 46 5.54 -0.79 0.55
C TYR A 46 4.24 -1.19 -0.13
N GLU A 47 3.96 -2.49 -0.22
CA GLU A 47 2.64 -2.96 -0.62
C GLU A 47 1.58 -2.52 0.40
N ALA A 48 0.36 -2.30 -0.08
CA ALA A 48 -0.71 -1.79 0.78
C ALA A 48 -1.11 -2.77 1.89
N LEU A 49 -1.17 -4.08 1.62
CA LEU A 49 -1.58 -5.08 2.61
C LEU A 49 -0.35 -5.78 3.21
N GLN A 50 -0.10 -5.55 4.50
CA GLN A 50 0.98 -6.16 5.25
C GLN A 50 0.42 -7.11 6.31
N CYS A 51 0.90 -8.35 6.36
CA CYS A 51 0.39 -9.36 7.30
C CYS A 51 1.53 -10.00 8.09
N PHE A 52 1.28 -10.25 9.38
CA PHE A 52 2.27 -10.83 10.29
C PHE A 52 2.44 -12.32 10.02
N GLU A 53 3.68 -12.76 9.81
CA GLU A 53 4.00 -14.18 9.66
C GLU A 53 3.67 -14.94 10.95
N GLY A 54 3.07 -16.12 10.80
CA GLY A 54 2.63 -16.95 11.93
C GLY A 54 1.35 -16.47 12.62
N SER A 55 0.68 -15.44 12.11
CA SER A 55 -0.62 -14.98 12.59
C SER A 55 -1.57 -14.63 11.44
N LYS A 56 -2.82 -14.27 11.77
CA LYS A 56 -3.83 -13.81 10.80
C LYS A 56 -4.02 -12.29 10.82
N PHE A 57 -3.22 -11.56 11.60
CA PHE A 57 -3.31 -10.11 11.67
C PHE A 57 -2.71 -9.48 10.41
N CYS A 58 -3.43 -8.52 9.85
CA CYS A 58 -2.98 -7.69 8.75
C CYS A 58 -3.24 -6.21 9.03
N MET A 59 -2.52 -5.35 8.32
CA MET A 59 -2.57 -3.89 8.39
C MET A 59 -2.50 -3.31 6.99
N CYS A 60 -3.06 -2.12 6.82
CA CYS A 60 -2.91 -1.33 5.60
C CYS A 60 -1.81 -0.30 5.75
N TRP A 61 -0.91 -0.22 4.78
CA TRP A 61 0.26 0.65 4.76
C TRP A 61 0.21 1.58 3.55
N ARG A 62 0.85 2.73 3.69
CA ARG A 62 1.11 3.68 2.61
C ARG A 62 2.41 3.30 1.88
N PRO A 63 2.63 3.80 0.65
CA PRO A 63 3.87 3.57 -0.09
C PRO A 63 5.15 3.98 0.67
N ASP A 64 5.07 4.93 1.60
CA ASP A 64 6.19 5.40 2.42
C ASP A 64 6.50 4.52 3.65
N GLY A 65 5.65 3.52 3.94
CA GLY A 65 5.80 2.61 5.07
C GLY A 65 5.05 3.02 6.34
N SER A 66 4.34 4.15 6.33
CA SER A 66 3.42 4.50 7.43
C SER A 66 2.15 3.65 7.37
N HIS A 67 1.59 3.29 8.52
CA HIS A 67 0.35 2.51 8.57
C HIS A 67 -0.89 3.42 8.52
N ILE A 68 -1.95 2.90 7.89
CA ILE A 68 -3.27 3.52 7.75
C ILE A 68 -4.22 3.02 8.85
N VAL A 69 -4.14 1.72 9.17
CA VAL A 69 -4.98 1.07 10.20
C VAL A 69 -4.13 0.18 11.10
N ASP A 70 -4.62 -0.04 12.31
CA ASP A 70 -4.04 -0.96 13.28
C ASP A 70 -4.15 -2.44 12.84
N PRO A 71 -3.34 -3.35 13.41
CA PRO A 71 -3.43 -4.77 13.10
C PRO A 71 -4.80 -5.34 13.44
N SER A 72 -5.42 -6.01 12.47
CA SER A 72 -6.72 -6.64 12.64
C SER A 72 -6.80 -8.00 11.97
N LEU A 73 -7.56 -8.91 12.58
CA LEU A 73 -7.91 -10.21 11.98
C LEU A 73 -8.86 -10.07 10.80
N ASN A 74 -9.60 -8.95 10.72
CA ASN A 74 -10.63 -8.75 9.71
C ASN A 74 -10.07 -8.14 8.43
N VAL A 75 -8.97 -7.39 8.49
CA VAL A 75 -8.34 -6.80 7.30
C VAL A 75 -7.88 -7.91 6.35
N LYS A 76 -8.45 -7.91 5.14
CA LYS A 76 -8.11 -8.81 4.03
C LYS A 76 -7.79 -8.06 2.74
N SER A 77 -8.27 -6.82 2.62
CA SER A 77 -8.01 -5.92 1.52
C SER A 77 -7.65 -4.54 2.05
N CYS A 78 -6.87 -3.80 1.28
CA CYS A 78 -6.52 -2.41 1.59
C CYS A 78 -6.96 -1.43 0.51
N VAL A 79 -7.65 -1.90 -0.54
CA VAL A 79 -8.01 -1.06 -1.69
C VAL A 79 -8.90 0.11 -1.25
N CYS A 80 -9.94 -0.16 -0.44
CA CYS A 80 -10.81 0.92 0.01
C CYS A 80 -10.17 1.77 1.12
N HIS A 81 -9.39 1.17 2.02
CA HIS A 81 -8.66 1.93 3.06
C HIS A 81 -7.67 2.92 2.45
N VAL A 82 -6.91 2.51 1.42
CA VAL A 82 -5.97 3.38 0.70
C VAL A 82 -6.70 4.49 -0.04
N HIS A 83 -7.84 4.20 -0.67
CA HIS A 83 -8.64 5.25 -1.31
C HIS A 83 -9.16 6.27 -0.29
N ASN A 84 -9.75 5.80 0.81
CA ASN A 84 -10.21 6.66 1.90
C ASN A 84 -9.08 7.55 2.45
N ASP A 85 -7.93 6.96 2.76
CA ASP A 85 -6.76 7.68 3.25
C ASP A 85 -6.29 8.77 2.28
N ARG A 86 -6.27 8.48 0.97
CA ARG A 86 -5.92 9.46 -0.05
C ARG A 86 -6.89 10.63 -0.09
N GLU A 87 -8.19 10.37 0.01
CA GLU A 87 -9.20 11.43 0.00
C GLU A 87 -9.16 12.27 1.29
N LEU A 88 -8.84 11.66 2.43
CA LEU A 88 -8.62 12.35 3.71
C LEU A 88 -7.36 13.24 3.70
N GLN A 89 -6.25 12.78 3.11
CA GLN A 89 -5.02 13.58 3.00
C GLN A 89 -5.20 14.80 2.11
N LYS A 90 -6.00 14.68 1.05
CA LYS A 90 -6.36 15.81 0.19
C LYS A 90 -7.26 16.83 0.91
N SER A 91 -8.07 16.38 1.88
CA SER A 91 -9.07 17.22 2.54
C SER A 91 -8.53 18.06 3.69
N SER A 92 -7.50 18.88 3.46
CA SER A 92 -7.10 19.96 4.39
C SER A 92 -8.18 21.05 4.57
N LYS A 93 -9.24 21.02 3.74
CA LYS A 93 -10.50 21.74 3.89
C LYS A 93 -11.62 20.78 3.52
N VAL A 94 -12.61 20.60 4.40
CA VAL A 94 -13.87 19.95 4.08
C VAL A 94 -14.61 20.82 3.06
N MET A 95 -14.22 20.69 1.79
CA MET A 95 -14.97 21.20 0.65
C MET A 95 -16.12 20.23 0.41
N VAL A 96 -17.33 20.77 0.37
CA VAL A 96 -18.53 20.07 -0.11
C VAL A 96 -18.21 19.51 -1.49
N GLY A 97 -18.05 18.18 -1.61
CA GLY A 97 -17.69 17.52 -2.86
C GLY A 97 -16.72 16.34 -2.74
N ASN A 98 -15.96 16.21 -1.64
CA ASN A 98 -15.15 15.00 -1.44
C ASN A 98 -16.04 13.81 -1.04
N CYS A 99 -16.08 12.79 -1.90
CA CYS A 99 -16.77 11.54 -1.61
C CYS A 99 -15.83 10.61 -0.85
N ILE A 100 -16.00 10.53 0.46
CA ILE A 100 -15.33 9.51 1.26
C ILE A 100 -15.99 8.14 0.98
N PRO A 101 -15.24 7.13 0.49
CA PRO A 101 -15.81 5.83 0.20
C PRO A 101 -16.20 5.09 1.49
N GLN A 102 -17.22 4.25 1.38
CA GLN A 102 -17.61 3.34 2.47
C GLN A 102 -16.87 2.02 2.27
N PHE A 103 -16.43 1.37 3.35
CA PHE A 103 -15.76 0.07 3.29
C PHE A 103 -16.48 -0.97 4.15
N ASN A 104 -16.32 -2.24 3.77
CA ASN A 104 -16.60 -3.38 4.64
C ASN A 104 -15.51 -3.50 5.72
N ASP A 105 -15.79 -4.26 6.79
CA ASP A 105 -14.83 -4.50 7.88
C ASP A 105 -13.52 -5.15 7.44
N ASP A 106 -13.50 -5.78 6.26
CA ASP A 106 -12.31 -6.40 5.69
C ASP A 106 -11.46 -5.47 4.82
N GLY A 107 -11.90 -4.21 4.66
CA GLY A 107 -11.23 -3.18 3.88
C GLY A 107 -11.53 -3.21 2.37
N SER A 108 -12.45 -4.07 1.93
CA SER A 108 -13.00 -4.07 0.58
C SER A 108 -14.13 -3.04 0.42
N TYR A 109 -14.50 -2.76 -0.82
CA TYR A 109 -15.70 -1.97 -1.10
C TYR A 109 -16.96 -2.81 -0.87
N PRO A 110 -18.00 -2.25 -0.22
CA PRO A 110 -19.33 -2.83 -0.29
C PRO A 110 -19.86 -2.70 -1.72
N ARG A 111 -20.66 -3.68 -2.17
CA ARG A 111 -21.26 -3.67 -3.52
C ARG A 111 -22.06 -2.42 -3.84
N LYS A 112 -22.52 -1.68 -2.85
CA LYS A 112 -23.21 -0.39 -3.03
C LYS A 112 -22.38 0.70 -2.38
N GLN A 113 -22.04 1.71 -3.15
CA GLN A 113 -21.45 2.95 -2.67
C GLN A 113 -22.44 4.09 -2.83
N CYS A 114 -22.37 5.07 -1.94
CA CYS A 114 -23.24 6.23 -1.95
C CYS A 114 -22.43 7.49 -1.65
N HIS A 115 -22.69 8.55 -2.40
CA HIS A 115 -22.10 9.86 -2.20
C HIS A 115 -22.79 10.54 -1.03
N GLY A 116 -22.08 10.72 0.09
CA GLY A 116 -22.67 11.20 1.34
C GLY A 116 -23.40 12.55 1.24
N SER A 117 -22.94 13.47 0.39
CA SER A 117 -23.56 14.80 0.25
C SER A 117 -24.66 14.92 -0.80
N THR A 118 -24.69 14.06 -1.83
CA THR A 118 -25.69 14.15 -2.92
C THR A 118 -26.73 13.04 -2.83
N GLY A 119 -26.46 11.98 -2.07
CA GLY A 119 -27.32 10.80 -1.97
C GLY A 119 -27.27 9.87 -3.19
N LEU A 120 -26.46 10.18 -4.22
CA LEU A 120 -26.32 9.32 -5.38
C LEU A 120 -25.60 8.02 -5.00
N CYS A 121 -26.17 6.87 -5.36
CA CYS A 121 -25.57 5.56 -5.13
C CYS A 121 -25.23 4.84 -6.44
N TRP A 122 -24.18 4.03 -6.42
CA TRP A 122 -23.76 3.16 -7.53
C TRP A 122 -23.39 1.77 -7.02
N CYS A 123 -23.38 0.81 -7.94
CA CYS A 123 -22.82 -0.51 -7.68
C CYS A 123 -21.31 -0.44 -7.86
N ALA A 124 -20.55 -0.90 -6.86
CA ALA A 124 -19.10 -0.89 -6.87
C ALA A 124 -18.54 -2.30 -7.08
N ASP A 125 -17.51 -2.40 -7.91
CA ASP A 125 -16.63 -3.55 -8.05
C ASP A 125 -15.51 -3.58 -6.99
N GLU A 126 -14.55 -4.50 -7.15
CA GLU A 126 -13.40 -4.65 -6.24
C GLU A 126 -12.49 -3.40 -6.17
N THR A 127 -12.58 -2.52 -7.17
CA THR A 127 -11.85 -1.25 -7.25
C THR A 127 -12.68 -0.04 -6.81
N GLY A 128 -13.96 -0.23 -6.52
CA GLY A 128 -14.88 0.81 -6.06
C GLY A 128 -15.67 1.51 -7.17
N LYS A 129 -15.62 0.99 -8.41
CA LYS A 129 -16.26 1.59 -9.59
C LYS A 129 -17.55 0.90 -9.98
#